data_AF-A0A6G3MND8-F1
#
_entry.id   AF-A0A6G3MND8-F1
#
_cell.length_a   1.000
_cell.length_b   1.000
_cell.length_c   1.000
_cell.angle_alpha   90.00
_cell.angle_beta   90.00
_cell.angle_gamma   90.00
#
_symmetry.space_group_name_H-M   'P 1'
#
loop_
_entity.id
_entity.type
_entity.pdbx_description
1 polymer ?
#
loop_
_entity_poly.entity_id
_entity_poly.type
_entity_poly.pdbx_seq_one_letter_code
_entity_poly.pdbx_strand_id
1 'polypeptide(L)'
;AYNDSFIDILLKVDFNTSETNDSLGIFEKDRFGGTFCQSWYKFLENSQFKKADMSSVCAELLASKEELELKKIKLAAMVCSDIYTKFTKSKILDIIDEDKIIKHSKLSSDIEEAIE
;
A
#
# COMPACT_ATOMS: atom_id res chain seq x y z
N ALA A 1 -8.98 28.63 3.18
CA ALA A 1 -9.07 27.82 4.41
C ALA A 1 -8.58 26.42 4.07
N TYR A 2 -7.26 26.20 4.08
CA TYR A 2 -6.58 24.89 3.98
C TYR A 2 -5.09 25.14 4.31
N ASN A 3 -4.85 25.91 5.39
CA ASN A 3 -3.51 26.22 5.88
C ASN A 3 -3.30 25.66 7.29
N ASP A 4 -4.14 24.70 7.69
CA ASP A 4 -3.83 23.74 8.76
C ASP A 4 -2.82 22.75 8.15
N SER A 5 -1.65 23.32 7.90
CA SER A 5 -0.51 22.78 7.19
C SER A 5 0.01 21.59 7.97
N PHE A 6 0.42 20.53 7.28
CA PHE A 6 1.39 19.48 7.65
C PHE A 6 2.05 19.58 9.05
N ILE A 7 2.51 20.78 9.44
CA ILE A 7 2.91 21.16 10.80
C ILE A 7 1.89 20.77 11.88
N ASP A 8 0.58 20.95 11.72
CA ASP A 8 -0.43 20.58 12.73
C ASP A 8 -0.56 19.05 12.90
N ILE A 9 -0.38 18.29 11.82
CA ILE A 9 -0.28 16.82 11.89
C ILE A 9 1.02 16.44 12.61
N LEU A 10 2.12 17.12 12.28
CA LEU A 10 3.39 16.93 12.98
C LEU A 10 3.38 17.45 14.42
N LEU A 11 2.50 18.36 14.81
CA LEU A 11 2.37 18.87 16.19
C LEU A 11 1.41 18.01 17.02
N LYS A 12 0.44 17.34 16.39
CA LYS A 12 -0.37 16.28 17.02
C LYS A 12 0.45 15.04 17.33
N VAL A 13 1.49 14.78 16.52
CA VAL A 13 2.50 13.78 16.80
C VAL A 13 3.54 14.43 17.70
N ASP A 14 3.60 14.04 18.97
CA ASP A 14 4.57 14.64 19.89
C ASP A 14 6.01 14.23 19.54
N PHE A 15 6.68 15.01 18.69
CA PHE A 15 8.11 14.86 18.41
C PHE A 15 9.01 15.50 19.48
N ASN A 16 8.44 16.10 20.54
CA ASN A 16 9.23 16.64 21.66
C ASN A 16 9.81 15.53 22.56
N THR A 17 9.61 14.25 22.23
CA THR A 17 10.37 13.13 22.81
C THR A 17 11.71 12.87 22.08
N SER A 18 12.21 13.84 21.32
CA SER A 18 13.57 13.80 20.76
C SER A 18 14.67 14.05 21.80
N GLU A 19 14.33 14.15 23.08
CA GLU A 19 15.28 13.94 24.18
C GLU A 19 14.69 12.87 25.13
N THR A 20 15.45 11.83 25.45
CA THR A 20 15.18 10.75 26.45
C THR A 20 14.18 9.60 26.15
N ASN A 21 14.79 8.41 25.99
CA ASN A 21 14.40 7.07 26.46
C ASN A 21 13.15 6.33 25.90
N ASP A 22 13.48 5.20 25.27
CA ASP A 22 12.72 3.95 25.17
C ASP A 22 11.60 3.81 24.14
N SER A 23 11.20 4.78 23.29
CA SER A 23 10.10 4.54 22.34
C SER A 23 10.54 4.46 20.86
N LEU A 24 10.12 3.40 20.15
CA LEU A 24 10.45 3.13 18.75
C LEU A 24 9.18 3.01 17.89
N GLY A 25 9.05 3.86 16.88
CA GLY A 25 7.99 3.77 15.88
C GLY A 25 8.22 2.58 14.92
N ILE A 26 7.22 1.73 14.75
CA ILE A 26 7.26 0.57 13.84
C ILE A 26 6.00 0.50 12.98
N PHE A 27 6.06 -0.25 11.88
CA PHE A 27 4.86 -0.76 11.21
C PHE A 27 4.58 -2.16 11.74
N GLU A 28 3.62 -2.29 12.67
CA GLU A 28 3.43 -3.55 13.42
C GLU A 28 3.09 -4.73 12.51
N LYS A 29 2.39 -4.47 11.40
CA LYS A 29 1.92 -5.49 10.45
C LYS A 29 2.97 -5.92 9.42
N ASP A 30 4.08 -5.19 9.32
CA ASP A 30 5.11 -5.49 8.33
C ASP A 30 6.00 -6.63 8.83
N ARG A 31 5.96 -7.75 8.11
CA ARG A 31 6.80 -8.93 8.37
C ARG A 31 7.51 -9.34 7.09
N PHE A 32 8.77 -8.97 7.00
CA PHE A 32 9.62 -9.32 5.88
C PHE A 32 10.38 -10.62 6.15
N GLY A 33 10.43 -11.49 5.15
CA GLY A 33 11.25 -12.69 5.19
C GLY A 33 12.75 -12.40 5.06
N GLY A 34 13.57 -13.43 5.22
CA GLY A 34 15.03 -13.36 5.03
C GLY A 34 15.85 -13.38 6.33
N THR A 35 17.09 -13.86 6.22
CA THR A 35 18.01 -14.05 7.36
C THR A 35 18.35 -12.75 8.09
N PHE A 36 18.51 -11.66 7.34
CA PHE A 36 18.73 -10.32 7.89
C PHE A 36 17.54 -9.84 8.71
N CYS A 37 16.33 -9.83 8.12
CA CYS A 37 15.11 -9.36 8.78
C CYS A 37 14.83 -10.15 10.05
N GLN A 38 15.00 -11.48 10.02
CA GLN A 38 14.84 -12.32 11.21
C GLN A 38 15.84 -11.97 12.33
N SER A 39 17.10 -11.72 11.99
CA SER A 39 18.11 -11.31 12.97
C SER A 39 17.79 -9.93 13.56
N TRP A 40 17.30 -9.02 12.73
CA TRP A 40 16.85 -7.70 13.13
C TRP A 40 15.62 -7.73 14.05
N TYR A 41 14.60 -8.54 13.72
CA TYR A 41 13.43 -8.70 14.59
C TYR A 41 13.81 -9.29 15.95
N LYS A 42 14.70 -10.30 16.00
CA LYS A 42 15.22 -10.84 17.25
C LYS A 42 15.95 -9.80 18.08
N PHE A 43 16.76 -8.96 17.45
CA PHE A 43 17.42 -7.83 18.14
C PHE A 43 16.38 -6.87 18.73
N LEU A 44 15.36 -6.49 17.95
CA LEU A 44 14.29 -5.59 18.40
C LEU A 44 13.38 -6.22 19.47
N GLU A 45 13.17 -7.53 19.48
CA GLU A 45 12.47 -8.26 20.54
C GLU A 45 13.25 -8.26 21.86
N ASN A 46 14.58 -8.36 21.78
CA ASN A 46 15.47 -8.34 22.95
C ASN A 46 15.80 -6.92 23.43
N SER A 47 15.35 -5.89 22.72
CA SER A 47 15.53 -4.49 23.10
C SER A 47 14.51 -4.05 24.15
N GLN A 48 14.84 -3.03 24.95
CA GLN A 48 13.93 -2.43 25.94
C GLN A 48 13.02 -1.35 25.32
N PHE A 49 13.01 -1.22 23.99
CA PHE A 49 12.20 -0.21 23.32
C PHE A 49 10.69 -0.56 23.40
N LYS A 50 9.91 0.38 23.92
CA LYS A 50 8.46 0.50 23.75
C LYS A 50 8.16 0.75 22.28
N LYS A 51 7.54 -0.24 21.64
CA LYS A 51 7.17 -0.17 20.23
C LYS A 51 5.82 0.54 20.12
N ALA A 52 5.72 1.50 19.20
CA ALA A 52 4.48 2.19 18.88
C ALA A 52 4.17 2.03 17.39
N ASP A 53 2.94 1.63 17.05
CA ASP A 53 2.52 1.46 15.65
C ASP A 53 2.29 2.82 14.98
N MET A 54 3.05 3.10 13.92
CA MET A 54 3.00 4.36 13.17
C MET A 54 2.14 4.26 11.90
N SER A 55 1.55 3.09 11.62
CA SER A 55 0.79 2.81 10.39
C SER A 55 -0.27 3.87 10.08
N SER A 56 -1.11 4.21 11.06
CA SER A 56 -2.20 5.18 10.86
C SER A 56 -1.69 6.60 10.62
N VAL A 57 -0.65 7.02 11.35
CA VAL A 57 -0.08 8.36 11.26
C VAL A 57 0.60 8.54 9.91
N CYS A 58 1.39 7.56 9.48
CA CYS A 58 2.00 7.58 8.16
C CYS A 58 0.96 7.53 7.04
N ALA A 59 -0.15 6.81 7.21
CA ALA A 59 -1.24 6.80 6.23
C ALA A 59 -1.89 8.19 6.07
N GLU A 60 -2.10 8.91 7.17
CA GLU A 60 -2.61 10.29 7.14
C GLU A 60 -1.61 11.24 6.49
N LEU A 61 -0.32 11.11 6.83
CA LEU A 61 0.76 11.90 6.25
C LEU A 61 0.85 11.73 4.73
N LEU A 62 0.73 10.48 4.27
CA LEU A 62 0.81 10.13 2.85
C LEU A 62 -0.54 10.32 2.14
N ALA A 63 -1.62 10.69 2.83
CA ALA A 63 -2.95 10.76 2.23
C ALA A 63 -3.01 11.82 1.12
N SER A 64 -2.49 13.02 1.37
CA SER A 64 -2.38 14.08 0.39
C SER A 64 -1.37 13.71 -0.68
N LYS A 65 -1.81 13.69 -1.95
CA LYS A 65 -0.96 13.35 -3.10
C LYS A 65 -0.49 14.60 -3.82
N GLU A 66 0.77 14.61 -4.20
CA GLU A 66 1.34 15.64 -5.06
C GLU A 66 0.91 15.46 -6.52
N GLU A 67 1.03 16.50 -7.34
CA GLU A 67 0.60 16.48 -8.74
C GLU A 67 1.31 15.39 -9.56
N LEU A 68 2.59 15.11 -9.28
CA LEU A 68 3.32 14.02 -9.95
C LEU A 68 2.79 12.63 -9.54
N GLU A 69 2.39 12.45 -8.28
CA GLU A 69 1.78 11.20 -7.80
C GLU A 69 0.37 11.04 -8.39
N LEU A 70 -0.43 12.12 -8.42
CA LEU A 70 -1.73 12.13 -9.05
C LEU A 70 -1.65 11.77 -10.54
N LYS A 71 -0.65 12.26 -11.27
CA LYS A 71 -0.41 11.86 -12.67
C LYS A 71 -0.17 10.35 -12.80
N LYS A 72 0.64 9.76 -11.91
CA LYS A 72 0.88 8.31 -11.89
C LYS A 72 -0.39 7.52 -11.57
N ILE A 73 -1.16 7.96 -10.58
CA ILE A 73 -2.44 7.33 -10.20
C ILE A 73 -3.44 7.39 -11.35
N LYS A 74 -3.56 8.54 -12.03
CA LYS A 74 -4.43 8.70 -13.21
C LYS A 74 -4.00 7.80 -14.36
N LEU A 75 -2.69 7.69 -14.61
CA LEU A 75 -2.15 6.78 -15.62
C LEU A 75 -2.49 5.32 -15.29
N ALA A 76 -2.27 4.89 -14.04
CA ALA A 76 -2.63 3.54 -13.60
C ALA A 76 -4.13 3.27 -13.77
N ALA A 77 -5.00 4.21 -13.36
CA ALA A 77 -6.45 4.08 -13.53
C ALA A 77 -6.86 4.00 -15.00
N MET A 78 -6.23 4.79 -15.88
CA MET A 78 -6.46 4.74 -17.33
C MET A 78 -6.10 3.35 -17.88
N VAL A 79 -4.93 2.82 -17.52
CA VAL A 79 -4.49 1.48 -17.93
C VAL A 79 -5.47 0.40 -17.44
N CYS A 80 -5.89 0.46 -16.17
CA CYS A 80 -6.91 -0.47 -15.65
C CYS A 80 -8.23 -0.39 -16.41
N SER A 81 -8.70 0.81 -16.74
CA SER A 81 -9.92 1.02 -17.53
C SER A 81 -9.77 0.45 -18.95
N ASP A 82 -8.60 0.64 -19.56
CA ASP A 82 -8.29 0.12 -20.90
C ASP A 82 -8.28 -1.41 -20.91
N ILE A 83 -7.62 -2.06 -19.94
CA ILE A 83 -7.61 -3.52 -19.80
C ILE A 83 -9.03 -4.06 -19.61
N TYR A 84 -9.84 -3.39 -18.78
CA TYR A 84 -11.22 -3.79 -18.58
C TYR A 84 -12.02 -3.72 -19.89
N THR A 85 -11.91 -2.58 -20.58
CA THR A 85 -12.75 -2.29 -21.76
C THR A 85 -12.33 -3.11 -22.98
N LYS A 86 -11.02 -3.26 -23.21
CA LYS A 86 -10.45 -3.90 -24.41
C LYS A 86 -10.30 -5.40 -24.25
N PHE A 87 -9.99 -5.90 -23.06
CA PHE A 87 -9.67 -7.30 -22.84
C PHE A 87 -10.70 -8.00 -21.96
N THR A 88 -10.87 -7.56 -20.71
CA THR A 88 -11.70 -8.28 -19.72
C THR A 88 -13.15 -8.43 -20.19
N LYS A 89 -13.75 -7.35 -20.68
CA LYS A 89 -15.13 -7.38 -21.19
C LYS A 89 -15.27 -8.31 -22.40
N SER A 90 -14.34 -8.24 -23.36
CA SER A 90 -14.37 -9.14 -24.53
C SER A 90 -14.27 -10.59 -24.10
N LYS A 91 -13.35 -10.91 -23.18
CA LYS A 91 -13.18 -12.28 -22.68
C LYS A 91 -14.43 -12.81 -22.00
N ILE A 92 -15.08 -12.00 -21.17
CA ILE A 92 -16.35 -12.39 -20.53
C ILE A 92 -17.44 -12.64 -21.56
N LEU A 93 -17.55 -11.79 -22.59
CA LEU A 93 -18.52 -11.99 -23.67
C LEU A 93 -18.25 -13.29 -24.43
N ASP A 94 -17.00 -13.57 -24.81
CA ASP A 94 -16.62 -14.83 -25.47
C ASP A 94 -17.01 -16.06 -24.63
N ILE A 95 -16.75 -16.01 -23.31
CA ILE A 95 -17.06 -17.12 -22.40
C ILE A 95 -18.55 -17.42 -22.37
N ILE A 96 -19.38 -16.36 -22.36
CA ILE A 96 -20.84 -16.48 -22.36
C ILE A 96 -21.33 -16.99 -23.71
N ASP A 97 -20.85 -16.42 -24.81
CA ASP A 97 -21.28 -16.80 -26.16
C ASP A 97 -20.90 -18.25 -26.52
N GLU A 98 -19.80 -18.76 -25.96
CA GLU A 98 -19.32 -20.13 -26.18
C GLU A 98 -19.79 -21.13 -25.09
N ASP A 99 -20.62 -20.71 -24.14
CA ASP A 99 -21.05 -21.50 -22.96
C ASP A 99 -19.86 -22.17 -22.23
N LYS A 100 -18.71 -21.49 -22.17
CA LYS A 100 -17.49 -22.03 -21.55
C LYS A 100 -17.57 -21.96 -20.04
N ILE A 101 -17.27 -23.06 -19.37
CA ILE A 101 -17.12 -23.09 -17.91
C ILE A 101 -15.66 -22.85 -17.57
N ILE A 102 -15.33 -21.66 -17.07
CA ILE A 102 -13.99 -21.32 -16.60
C ILE A 102 -13.97 -21.01 -15.11
N LYS A 103 -12.85 -21.30 -14.44
CA LYS A 103 -12.64 -20.91 -13.05
C LYS A 103 -12.27 -19.43 -12.98
N HIS A 104 -12.80 -18.70 -11.99
CA HIS A 104 -12.42 -17.29 -11.76
C HIS A 104 -10.91 -17.09 -11.58
N SER A 105 -10.20 -18.08 -11.01
CA SER A 105 -8.75 -18.04 -10.89
C SER A 105 -8.03 -18.04 -12.24
N LYS A 106 -8.56 -18.77 -13.24
CA LYS A 106 -7.96 -18.79 -14.58
C LYS A 106 -8.23 -17.49 -15.32
N LEU A 107 -9.45 -16.95 -15.21
CA LEU A 107 -9.76 -15.62 -15.74
C LEU A 107 -8.85 -14.53 -15.15
N SER A 108 -8.60 -14.57 -13.84
CA SER A 108 -7.69 -13.62 -13.17
C SER A 108 -6.28 -13.71 -13.73
N SER A 109 -5.75 -14.92 -13.90
CA SER A 109 -4.44 -15.16 -14.51
C SER A 109 -4.37 -14.62 -15.93
N ASP A 110 -5.41 -14.83 -16.76
CA ASP A 110 -5.44 -14.32 -18.14
C ASP A 110 -5.49 -12.79 -18.18
N ILE A 111 -6.16 -12.16 -17.21
CA ILE A 111 -6.19 -10.70 -17.07
C ILE A 111 -4.82 -10.19 -16.63
N GLU A 112 -4.16 -10.84 -15.66
CA GLU A 112 -2.81 -10.48 -15.20
C GLU A 112 -1.77 -10.56 -16.33
N GLU A 113 -1.80 -11.63 -17.13
CA GLU A 113 -0.95 -11.80 -18.33
C GLU A 113 -1.17 -10.70 -19.38
N ALA A 114 -2.35 -10.06 -19.41
CA ALA A 114 -2.63 -8.95 -20.32
C ALA A 114 -2.13 -7.59 -19.79
N ILE A 115 -1.72 -7.52 -18.51
CA ILE A 115 -1.13 -6.32 -17.88
C ILE A 115 0.39 -6.35 -17.98
N GLU A 116 1.01 -7.54 -17.91
CA GLU A 116 2.46 -7.75 -18.08
C GLU A 116 2.96 -7.41 -19.50
#